data_AF-A0A944BBE5-F1
#
_entry.id   AF-A0A944BBE5-F1
#
_cell.length_a   1.000
_cell.length_b   1.000
_cell.length_c   1.000
_cell.angle_alpha   90.00
_cell.angle_beta   90.00
_cell.angle_gamma   90.00
#
_symmetry.space_group_name_H-M   'P 1'
#
loop_
_entity.id
_entity.type
_entity.pdbx_description
1 polymer ?
#
loop_
_entity_poly.entity_id
_entity_poly.type
_entity_poly.pdbx_seq_one_letter_code
_entity_poly.pdbx_strand_id
1 'polypeptide(L)'
;MKKIFASIYAVAIAMSSAFAEVITTEYFFDEDPGFGKGYKAGVTTNGTIKFKAKVRNLNNGFHTLYVRGKNYDGWSHCVAIPVTMFEKSSEIVGSEYFFDVDPGEGKGKFVETSVDATAAITINENDLSKLKPGFHELFSRALSSSNTWTSPFSTPYVYLPVVSQVKRAEFYIDKDPGEGNGKPASYFGSNVAFQINTGTMREGNHTLYIRTQDQSGNWNVDYGIPFVFSYATGNVHWRDNVSLSPNPTMFNFDVNIDDKTGSRANISIVARSGKVVAEEVQQSTQTGKININVKDLAPGDYQVIVECAGETSVRHLVIKR
;
A
#
# COMPACT_ATOMS: atom_id res chain seq x y z
N MET A 1 -0.60 47.36 3.83
CA MET A 1 0.62 46.67 4.36
C MET A 1 0.34 46.16 5.77
N LYS A 2 0.36 44.84 5.96
CA LYS A 2 0.78 44.14 7.20
C LYS A 2 0.95 42.66 6.82
N LYS A 3 2.19 42.28 6.49
CA LYS A 3 2.56 40.90 6.18
C LYS A 3 2.64 40.13 7.49
N ILE A 4 1.60 39.37 7.86
CA ILE A 4 1.65 38.51 9.06
C ILE A 4 2.21 37.13 8.65
N PHE A 5 3.16 36.59 9.41
CA PHE A 5 3.91 35.37 9.12
C PHE A 5 3.27 34.20 9.88
N ALA A 6 2.45 33.37 9.22
CA ALA A 6 2.01 32.11 9.83
C ALA A 6 3.12 31.06 9.69
N SER A 7 3.42 30.36 10.79
CA SER A 7 4.44 29.31 10.86
C SER A 7 3.86 28.11 11.61
N ILE A 8 3.89 26.92 11.01
CA ILE A 8 3.43 25.69 11.68
C ILE A 8 4.44 25.31 12.75
N TYR A 9 4.00 25.07 13.98
CA TYR A 9 4.82 24.37 14.97
C TYR A 9 4.67 22.87 14.77
N ALA A 10 5.69 22.22 14.21
CA ALA A 10 5.72 20.77 14.04
C ALA A 10 6.71 20.13 15.03
N VAL A 11 6.31 18.99 15.60
CA VAL A 11 7.18 18.10 16.37
C VAL A 11 7.29 16.80 15.58
N ALA A 12 8.51 16.42 15.20
CA ALA A 12 8.77 15.20 14.46
C ALA A 12 9.80 14.33 15.18
N ILE A 13 9.61 13.01 15.12
CA ILE A 13 10.52 11.99 15.68
C ILE A 13 11.23 11.29 14.52
N ALA A 14 12.48 11.64 14.26
CA ALA A 14 13.37 10.88 13.40
C ALA A 14 13.97 9.73 14.24
N MET A 15 13.66 8.48 13.90
CA MET A 15 14.21 7.33 14.64
C MET A 15 15.72 7.20 14.37
N SER A 16 16.54 7.10 15.43
CA SER A 16 17.95 6.69 15.35
C SER A 16 18.29 5.68 16.46
N SER A 17 19.29 4.83 16.21
CA SER A 17 19.80 3.85 17.17
C SER A 17 20.81 4.46 18.15
N ALA A 18 20.45 4.48 19.43
CA ALA A 18 21.24 4.44 20.68
C ALA A 18 22.59 5.20 20.86
N PHE A 19 23.09 5.99 19.92
CA PHE A 19 24.21 6.93 20.15
C PHE A 19 23.80 8.36 19.79
N ALA A 20 24.29 9.35 20.57
CA ALA A 20 23.97 10.77 20.39
C ALA A 20 24.63 11.34 19.13
N GLU A 21 24.09 10.98 17.98
CA GLU A 21 24.59 11.38 16.67
C GLU A 21 23.87 12.61 16.15
N VAL A 22 24.62 13.50 15.50
CA VAL A 22 24.08 14.73 14.92
C VAL A 22 23.24 14.39 13.68
N ILE A 23 21.93 14.60 13.78
CA ILE A 23 20.97 14.43 12.70
C ILE A 23 20.60 15.80 12.16
N THR A 24 20.95 16.07 10.91
CA THR A 24 20.43 17.24 10.18
C THR A 24 19.04 16.90 9.65
N THR A 25 18.08 17.83 9.73
CA THR A 25 16.68 17.55 9.35
C THR A 25 16.18 18.50 8.29
N GLU A 26 15.39 17.97 7.37
CA GLU A 26 14.65 18.74 6.36
C GLU A 26 13.17 18.38 6.36
N TYR A 27 12.36 19.28 5.82
CA TYR A 27 10.92 19.11 5.64
C TYR A 27 10.45 19.59 4.28
N PHE A 28 9.33 19.05 3.82
CA PHE A 28 8.64 19.46 2.60
C PHE A 28 7.14 19.15 2.70
N PHE A 29 6.35 19.68 1.77
CA PHE A 29 4.91 19.45 1.72
C PHE A 29 4.56 18.67 0.46
N ASP A 30 3.71 17.67 0.62
CA ASP A 30 3.06 16.85 -0.41
C ASP A 30 4.03 16.05 -1.30
N GLU A 31 4.75 16.69 -2.21
CA GLU A 31 5.65 16.05 -3.15
C GLU A 31 7.10 16.08 -2.64
N ASP A 32 7.80 14.94 -2.68
CA ASP A 32 9.20 14.86 -2.26
C ASP A 32 10.11 15.55 -3.28
N PRO A 33 10.80 16.66 -2.90
CA PRO A 33 11.69 17.37 -3.81
C PRO A 33 13.00 16.60 -4.09
N GLY A 34 13.22 15.45 -3.43
CA GLY A 34 14.45 14.69 -3.41
C GLY A 34 15.37 15.10 -2.26
N PHE A 35 16.33 14.22 -1.96
CA PHE A 35 17.23 14.36 -0.82
C PHE A 35 18.04 15.67 -0.81
N GLY A 36 17.99 16.41 0.29
CA GLY A 36 18.76 17.64 0.50
C GLY A 36 18.17 18.87 -0.20
N LYS A 37 16.99 18.73 -0.80
CA LYS A 37 16.26 19.81 -1.49
C LYS A 37 15.05 20.29 -0.71
N GLY A 38 14.79 19.72 0.47
CA GLY A 38 13.75 20.19 1.38
C GLY A 38 14.13 21.49 2.08
N TYR A 39 13.17 22.08 2.78
CA TYR A 39 13.43 23.19 3.68
C TYR A 39 14.16 22.70 4.94
N LYS A 40 15.14 23.45 5.43
CA LYS A 40 15.85 23.09 6.66
C LYS A 40 14.93 23.17 7.89
N ALA A 41 14.76 22.04 8.59
CA ALA A 41 14.01 21.96 9.85
C ALA A 41 14.91 22.24 11.07
N GLY A 42 16.17 21.81 11.04
CA GLY A 42 17.11 22.01 12.15
C GLY A 42 18.08 20.86 12.32
N VAL A 43 18.63 20.72 13.52
CA VAL A 43 19.55 19.64 13.91
C VAL A 43 19.11 19.08 15.25
N THR A 44 19.19 17.76 15.44
CA THR A 44 18.89 17.09 16.69
C THR A 44 19.87 15.95 16.96
N THR A 45 20.05 15.56 18.21
CA THR A 45 20.87 14.41 18.62
C THR A 45 20.06 13.28 19.29
N ASN A 46 18.77 13.51 19.53
CA ASN A 46 17.87 12.56 20.19
C ASN A 46 16.68 12.17 19.29
N GLY A 47 16.78 12.47 17.99
CA GLY A 47 15.73 12.21 17.02
C GLY A 47 14.53 13.15 17.09
N THR A 48 14.36 13.97 18.12
CA THR A 48 13.22 14.89 18.23
C THR A 48 13.60 16.30 17.78
N ILE A 49 12.80 16.91 16.90
CA ILE A 49 12.98 18.31 16.48
C ILE A 49 11.67 19.09 16.61
N LYS A 50 11.78 20.32 17.11
CA LYS A 50 10.71 21.33 17.10
C LYS A 50 11.11 22.45 16.16
N PHE A 51 10.29 22.75 15.16
CA PHE A 51 10.59 23.81 14.20
C PHE A 51 9.33 24.52 13.70
N LYS A 52 9.56 25.67 13.06
CA LYS A 52 8.54 26.48 12.41
C LYS A 52 8.54 26.20 10.90
N ALA A 53 7.56 25.45 10.39
CA ALA A 53 7.44 25.19 8.96
C ALA A 53 6.90 26.44 8.22
N LYS A 54 7.47 26.74 7.06
CA LYS A 54 7.03 27.82 6.18
C LYS A 54 5.89 27.33 5.28
N VAL A 55 4.74 28.00 5.32
CA VAL A 55 3.51 27.57 4.59
C VAL A 55 3.04 28.55 3.52
N ARG A 56 3.87 29.52 3.15
CA ARG A 56 3.47 30.67 2.32
C ARG A 56 2.99 30.32 0.91
N ASN A 57 3.30 29.11 0.45
CA ASN A 57 2.99 28.63 -0.89
C ASN A 57 2.02 27.45 -0.87
N LEU A 58 1.36 27.17 0.25
CA LEU A 58 0.32 26.16 0.33
C LEU A 58 -1.04 26.80 0.01
N ASN A 59 -1.83 26.08 -0.78
CA ASN A 59 -3.23 26.42 -0.99
C ASN A 59 -4.04 26.07 0.26
N ASN A 60 -5.33 26.45 0.28
CA ASN A 60 -6.23 25.92 1.31
C ASN A 60 -6.58 24.46 1.01
N GLY A 61 -6.83 23.67 2.04
CA GLY A 61 -7.14 22.25 1.94
C GLY A 61 -6.16 21.38 2.71
N PHE A 62 -6.25 20.07 2.49
CA PHE A 62 -5.40 19.08 3.14
C PHE A 62 -4.03 19.01 2.48
N HIS A 63 -2.99 18.92 3.31
CA HIS A 63 -1.59 18.76 2.93
C HIS A 63 -0.91 17.74 3.84
N THR A 64 0.21 17.19 3.39
CA THR A 64 1.07 16.34 4.23
C THR A 64 2.43 16.99 4.42
N LEU A 65 2.79 17.30 5.66
CA LEU A 65 4.14 17.72 6.04
C LEU A 65 5.00 16.47 6.23
N TYR A 66 6.03 16.33 5.42
CA TYR A 66 7.04 15.30 5.57
C TYR A 66 8.28 15.85 6.25
N VAL A 67 8.86 15.10 7.19
CA VAL A 67 10.12 15.42 7.86
C VAL A 67 11.05 14.22 7.82
N ARG A 68 12.30 14.42 7.39
CA ARG A 68 13.33 13.38 7.43
C ARG A 68 14.64 13.90 7.98
N GLY A 69 15.41 13.00 8.59
CA GLY A 69 16.74 13.26 9.12
C GLY A 69 17.84 12.69 8.22
N LYS A 70 19.04 13.24 8.32
CA LYS A 70 20.27 12.71 7.73
C LYS A 70 21.37 12.64 8.79
N ASN A 71 21.92 11.44 8.99
CA ASN A 71 23.14 11.20 9.76
C ASN A 71 24.26 10.71 8.81
N TYR A 72 25.31 10.08 9.34
CA TYR A 72 26.42 9.54 8.55
C TYR A 72 26.01 8.32 7.69
N ASP A 73 25.01 7.54 8.13
CA ASP A 73 24.47 6.38 7.39
C ASP A 73 23.59 6.79 6.20
N GLY A 74 23.10 8.02 6.19
CA GLY A 74 22.30 8.58 5.11
C GLY A 74 20.98 9.16 5.59
N TRP A 75 19.98 9.16 4.72
CA TRP A 75 18.67 9.74 4.98
C TRP A 75 17.72 8.73 5.61
N SER A 76 16.94 9.17 6.60
CA SER A 76 15.85 8.40 7.17
C SER A 76 14.65 8.34 6.22
N HIS A 77 13.72 7.42 6.50
CA HIS A 77 12.35 7.55 6.05
C HIS A 77 11.71 8.86 6.56
N CYS A 78 10.66 9.31 5.89
CA CYS A 78 9.92 10.49 6.30
C CYS A 78 8.91 10.15 7.40
N VAL A 79 8.82 11.02 8.40
CA VAL A 79 7.62 11.16 9.24
C VAL A 79 6.61 11.98 8.45
N ALA A 80 5.40 11.46 8.27
CA ALA A 80 4.30 12.15 7.61
C ALA A 80 3.34 12.71 8.66
N ILE A 81 3.05 14.01 8.58
CA ILE A 81 2.16 14.73 9.49
C ILE A 81 1.06 15.37 8.65
N PRO A 82 -0.19 14.89 8.72
CA PRO A 82 -1.30 15.52 8.01
C PRO A 82 -1.60 16.89 8.63
N VAL A 83 -1.81 17.89 7.76
CA VAL A 83 -2.17 19.26 8.15
C VAL A 83 -3.27 19.78 7.24
N THR A 84 -4.13 20.66 7.77
CA THR A 84 -5.13 21.35 6.96
C THR A 84 -4.86 22.84 6.97
N MET A 85 -4.82 23.43 5.79
CA MET A 85 -4.66 24.85 5.57
C MET A 85 -6.02 25.50 5.32
N PHE A 86 -6.33 26.53 6.09
CA PHE A 86 -7.53 27.35 5.90
C PHE A 86 -7.16 28.72 5.37
N GLU A 87 -8.15 29.44 4.83
CA GLU A 87 -7.96 30.83 4.46
C GLU A 87 -7.35 31.60 5.62
N LYS A 88 -6.24 32.29 5.33
CA LYS A 88 -5.50 33.04 6.33
C LYS A 88 -6.38 34.17 6.87
N SER A 89 -6.88 33.98 8.08
CA SER A 89 -7.57 34.99 8.86
C SER A 89 -6.90 35.15 10.22
N SER A 90 -6.76 36.39 10.71
CA SER A 90 -6.33 36.66 12.10
C SER A 90 -7.36 36.23 13.14
N GLU A 91 -8.48 35.68 12.68
CA GLU A 91 -9.63 35.33 13.49
C GLU A 91 -9.75 33.83 13.72
N ILE A 92 -8.96 32.93 13.12
CA ILE A 92 -9.17 31.49 13.40
C ILE A 92 -8.79 31.17 14.85
N VAL A 93 -9.75 30.66 15.62
CA VAL A 93 -9.62 30.30 17.04
C VAL A 93 -9.80 28.80 17.30
N GLY A 94 -10.21 28.04 16.28
CA GLY A 94 -10.32 26.60 16.37
C GLY A 94 -10.59 25.94 15.03
N SER A 95 -10.58 24.62 15.02
CA SER A 95 -11.10 23.82 13.92
C SER A 95 -11.87 22.62 14.46
N GLU A 96 -12.67 21.99 13.61
CA GLU A 96 -13.24 20.67 13.89
C GLU A 96 -13.11 19.77 12.68
N TYR A 97 -13.18 18.46 12.93
CA TYR A 97 -13.23 17.44 11.88
C TYR A 97 -14.31 16.40 12.15
N PHE A 98 -14.75 15.74 11.09
CA PHE A 98 -15.77 14.69 11.12
C PHE A 98 -15.65 13.79 9.89
N PHE A 99 -16.31 12.62 9.93
CA PHE A 99 -16.29 11.64 8.84
C PHE A 99 -17.68 11.48 8.23
N ASP A 100 -17.71 11.37 6.89
CA ASP A 100 -18.83 11.02 6.02
C ASP A 100 -20.04 11.95 6.03
N VAL A 101 -20.58 12.28 7.20
CA VAL A 101 -21.80 13.10 7.36
C VAL A 101 -21.49 14.31 8.25
N ASP A 102 -21.79 15.52 7.77
CA ASP A 102 -21.66 16.74 8.56
C ASP A 102 -22.63 16.74 9.75
N PRO A 103 -22.15 16.73 11.00
CA PRO A 103 -23.01 16.73 12.18
C PRO A 103 -23.63 18.11 12.47
N GLY A 104 -23.24 19.15 11.73
CA GLY A 104 -23.55 20.54 11.97
C GLY A 104 -22.47 21.27 12.76
N GLU A 105 -22.45 22.59 12.65
CA GLU A 105 -21.43 23.48 13.22
C GLU A 105 -21.22 23.27 14.72
N GLY A 106 -19.96 23.05 15.13
CA GLY A 106 -19.57 22.88 16.53
C GLY A 106 -19.91 21.50 17.13
N LYS A 107 -20.37 20.55 16.30
CA LYS A 107 -20.71 19.18 16.72
C LYS A 107 -19.71 18.14 16.22
N GLY A 108 -18.69 18.56 15.46
CA GLY A 108 -17.57 17.73 15.08
C GLY A 108 -16.60 17.52 16.24
N LYS A 109 -15.51 16.80 15.97
CA LYS A 109 -14.41 16.69 16.93
C LYS A 109 -13.62 17.99 16.91
N PHE A 110 -13.78 18.80 17.96
CA PHE A 110 -13.10 20.08 18.07
C PHE A 110 -11.60 19.90 18.37
N VAL A 111 -10.80 20.72 17.71
CA VAL A 111 -9.36 20.85 17.89
C VAL A 111 -9.09 22.33 18.20
N GLU A 112 -8.70 22.61 19.45
CA GLU A 112 -8.27 23.96 19.83
C GLU A 112 -7.03 24.36 19.02
N THR A 113 -7.13 25.46 18.29
CA THR A 113 -6.00 26.06 17.57
C THR A 113 -5.60 27.33 18.31
N SER A 114 -4.33 27.49 18.68
CA SER A 114 -3.86 28.82 19.07
C SER A 114 -3.66 29.69 17.82
N VAL A 115 -3.75 31.01 17.98
CA VAL A 115 -3.73 32.03 16.90
C VAL A 115 -2.45 32.02 16.03
N ASP A 116 -1.45 31.20 16.38
CA ASP A 116 -0.19 30.98 15.66
C ASP A 116 0.10 29.51 15.33
N ALA A 117 -0.83 28.60 15.62
CA ALA A 117 -0.72 27.18 15.33
C ALA A 117 -1.74 26.79 14.26
N THR A 118 -1.26 26.47 13.06
CA THR A 118 -1.94 25.47 12.23
C THR A 118 -2.03 24.20 13.09
N ALA A 119 -3.20 23.91 13.64
CA ALA A 119 -3.39 22.63 14.30
C ALA A 119 -3.23 21.56 13.21
N ALA A 120 -2.19 20.73 13.33
CA ALA A 120 -2.18 19.46 12.65
C ALA A 120 -3.42 18.71 13.15
N ILE A 121 -4.33 18.35 12.24
CA ILE A 121 -5.46 17.50 12.60
C ILE A 121 -4.85 16.14 12.92
N THR A 122 -4.64 15.90 14.21
CA THR A 122 -4.23 14.59 14.71
C THR A 122 -5.50 13.81 14.95
N ILE A 123 -5.81 12.90 14.04
CA ILE A 123 -6.92 11.97 14.20
C ILE A 123 -6.45 10.91 15.20
N ASN A 124 -7.09 10.85 16.38
CA ASN A 124 -6.70 9.87 17.38
C ASN A 124 -7.28 8.50 17.03
N GLU A 125 -6.62 7.44 17.48
CA GLU A 125 -7.10 6.06 17.36
C GLU A 125 -8.54 5.88 17.89
N ASN A 126 -8.90 6.58 18.96
CA ASN A 126 -10.24 6.55 19.53
C ASN A 126 -11.30 7.13 18.58
N ASP A 127 -10.93 8.11 17.76
CA ASP A 127 -11.83 8.71 16.78
C ASP A 127 -12.02 7.76 15.57
N LEU A 128 -11.05 6.90 15.28
CA LEU A 128 -11.12 5.86 14.24
C LEU A 128 -11.93 4.63 14.64
N SER A 129 -12.02 4.32 15.94
CA SER A 129 -12.75 3.14 16.45
C SER A 129 -14.25 3.11 16.09
N LYS A 130 -14.80 4.24 15.66
CA LYS A 130 -16.20 4.42 15.26
C LYS A 130 -16.42 4.21 13.75
N LEU A 131 -15.35 4.11 12.97
CA LEU A 131 -15.42 3.90 11.53
C LEU A 131 -15.45 2.40 11.22
N LYS A 132 -16.21 2.03 10.20
CA LYS A 132 -16.10 0.69 9.61
C LYS A 132 -14.79 0.62 8.79
N PRO A 133 -14.15 -0.54 8.64
CA PRO A 133 -13.03 -0.64 7.70
C PRO A 133 -13.49 -0.28 6.28
N GLY A 134 -12.69 0.52 5.56
CA GLY A 134 -12.98 0.91 4.17
C GLY A 134 -12.76 2.38 3.86
N PHE A 135 -13.43 2.84 2.80
CA PHE A 135 -13.38 4.22 2.32
C PHE A 135 -14.33 5.11 3.12
N HIS A 136 -13.82 6.28 3.48
CA HIS A 136 -14.50 7.36 4.18
C HIS A 136 -14.16 8.71 3.52
N GLU A 137 -14.93 9.73 3.84
CA GLU A 137 -14.59 11.11 3.55
C GLU A 137 -14.31 11.86 4.85
N LEU A 138 -13.09 12.37 5.00
CA LEU A 138 -12.71 13.22 6.13
C LEU A 138 -13.00 14.67 5.78
N PHE A 139 -13.74 15.33 6.65
CA PHE A 139 -14.04 16.75 6.54
C PHE A 139 -13.35 17.55 7.65
N SER A 140 -13.03 18.79 7.36
CA SER A 140 -12.59 19.75 8.39
C SER A 140 -13.03 21.17 8.08
N ARG A 141 -13.39 21.93 9.11
CA ARG A 141 -13.72 23.36 9.02
C ARG A 141 -13.14 24.15 10.18
N ALA A 142 -12.96 25.45 9.98
CA ALA A 142 -12.37 26.35 10.96
C ALA A 142 -13.42 27.27 11.59
N LEU A 143 -13.23 27.59 12.87
CA LEU A 143 -14.01 28.54 13.65
C LEU A 143 -13.25 29.87 13.75
N SER A 144 -13.94 30.98 13.43
CA SER A 144 -13.42 32.32 13.64
C SER A 144 -13.71 32.85 15.07
N SER A 145 -12.99 33.89 15.48
CA SER A 145 -13.16 34.63 16.75
C SER A 145 -14.48 35.40 16.78
N SER A 146 -15.06 35.64 15.61
CA SER A 146 -16.42 36.15 15.38
C SER A 146 -17.50 35.06 15.48
N ASN A 147 -17.13 33.85 15.88
CA ASN A 147 -18.01 32.69 16.03
C ASN A 147 -18.72 32.27 14.73
N THR A 148 -18.02 32.41 13.60
CA THR A 148 -18.48 31.95 12.28
C THR A 148 -17.63 30.78 11.80
N TRP A 149 -18.25 29.83 11.11
CA TRP A 149 -17.57 28.65 10.59
C TRP A 149 -17.28 28.77 9.10
N THR A 150 -16.14 28.23 8.66
CA THR A 150 -15.89 28.05 7.23
C THR A 150 -16.76 26.91 6.68
N SER A 151 -16.98 26.90 5.37
CA SER A 151 -17.38 25.65 4.70
C SER A 151 -16.33 24.56 4.93
N PRO A 152 -16.74 23.28 5.03
CA PRO A 152 -15.80 22.19 5.25
C PRO A 152 -14.98 21.91 3.99
N PHE A 153 -13.69 21.68 4.17
CA PHE A 153 -12.84 21.00 3.19
C PHE A 153 -12.98 19.49 3.38
N SER A 154 -12.97 18.73 2.28
CA SER A 154 -13.01 17.27 2.32
C SER A 154 -11.80 16.64 1.65
N THR A 155 -11.46 15.43 2.09
CA THR A 155 -10.47 14.56 1.45
C THR A 155 -10.91 13.10 1.62
N PRO A 156 -10.63 12.23 0.63
CA PRO A 156 -10.75 10.79 0.85
C PRO A 156 -9.89 10.33 2.03
N TYR A 157 -10.42 9.40 2.81
CA TYR A 157 -9.76 8.77 3.95
C TYR A 157 -9.99 7.26 3.90
N VAL A 158 -8.94 6.46 4.04
CA VAL A 158 -9.06 5.00 4.06
C VAL A 158 -8.73 4.51 5.46
N TYR A 159 -9.70 3.91 6.13
CA TYR A 159 -9.49 3.29 7.43
C TYR A 159 -9.31 1.78 7.28
N LEU A 160 -8.15 1.29 7.70
CA LEU A 160 -7.86 -0.14 7.83
C LEU A 160 -7.29 -0.37 9.23
N PRO A 161 -8.01 -1.05 10.14
CA PRO A 161 -7.49 -1.31 11.47
C PRO A 161 -6.26 -2.20 11.38
N VAL A 162 -5.19 -1.84 12.11
CA VAL A 162 -4.06 -2.74 12.33
C VAL A 162 -4.55 -3.84 13.28
N VAL A 163 -4.70 -5.07 12.77
CA VAL A 163 -5.09 -6.22 13.58
C VAL A 163 -3.99 -6.56 14.59
N SER A 164 -4.13 -6.07 15.81
CA SER A 164 -3.55 -6.75 16.96
C SER A 164 -4.50 -7.90 17.32
N GLN A 165 -4.17 -9.09 16.80
CA GLN A 165 -4.82 -10.40 17.05
C GLN A 165 -6.06 -10.72 16.20
N VAL A 166 -5.86 -11.66 15.26
CA VAL A 166 -6.92 -12.33 14.51
C VAL A 166 -7.72 -13.25 15.44
N LYS A 167 -9.06 -13.10 15.48
CA LYS A 167 -9.97 -14.00 16.18
C LYS A 167 -10.44 -15.15 15.30
N ARG A 168 -10.62 -14.88 14.01
CA ARG A 168 -11.06 -15.86 13.01
C ARG A 168 -10.49 -15.48 11.65
N ALA A 169 -10.18 -16.47 10.82
CA ALA A 169 -9.89 -16.28 9.42
C ALA A 169 -10.78 -17.20 8.58
N GLU A 170 -11.22 -16.72 7.42
CA GLU A 170 -11.96 -17.53 6.47
C GLU A 170 -11.55 -17.21 5.03
N PHE A 171 -11.83 -18.16 4.14
CA PHE A 171 -11.54 -18.05 2.73
C PHE A 171 -12.71 -18.55 1.88
N TYR A 172 -12.75 -18.08 0.64
CA TYR A 172 -13.68 -18.56 -0.38
C TYR A 172 -13.06 -18.42 -1.77
N ILE A 173 -13.63 -19.11 -2.76
CA ILE A 173 -13.16 -19.09 -4.14
C ILE A 173 -14.26 -18.51 -5.01
N ASP A 174 -13.91 -17.49 -5.77
CA ASP A 174 -14.74 -16.73 -6.73
C ASP A 174 -15.95 -16.01 -6.13
N LYS A 175 -16.92 -16.75 -5.59
CA LYS A 175 -18.17 -16.18 -5.08
C LYS A 175 -18.11 -16.00 -3.57
N ASP A 176 -18.28 -14.75 -3.10
CA ASP A 176 -18.37 -14.43 -1.68
C ASP A 176 -19.64 -15.02 -1.06
N PRO A 177 -19.52 -15.90 -0.04
CA PRO A 177 -20.65 -16.43 0.70
C PRO A 177 -21.21 -15.46 1.76
N GLY A 178 -20.61 -14.28 1.91
CA GLY A 178 -20.92 -13.31 2.95
C GLY A 178 -20.19 -13.62 4.26
N GLU A 179 -19.95 -12.57 5.03
CA GLU A 179 -19.18 -12.58 6.29
C GLU A 179 -19.60 -13.70 7.25
N GLY A 180 -18.62 -14.51 7.69
CA GLY A 180 -18.84 -15.62 8.62
C GLY A 180 -19.34 -16.91 7.98
N ASN A 181 -19.62 -16.91 6.68
CA ASN A 181 -20.05 -18.09 5.91
C ASN A 181 -18.95 -18.67 5.02
N GLY A 182 -17.73 -18.13 5.11
CA GLY A 182 -16.56 -18.66 4.40
C GLY A 182 -16.08 -19.97 4.98
N LYS A 183 -15.19 -20.65 4.24
CA LYS A 183 -14.49 -21.84 4.74
C LYS A 183 -13.44 -21.39 5.77
N PRO A 184 -13.30 -22.07 6.92
CA PRO A 184 -12.33 -21.67 7.94
C PRO A 184 -10.90 -21.75 7.41
N ALA A 185 -10.11 -20.69 7.64
CA ALA A 185 -8.69 -20.63 7.32
C ALA A 185 -7.86 -20.74 8.61
N SER A 186 -6.83 -21.59 8.60
CA SER A 186 -5.87 -21.67 9.71
C SER A 186 -4.92 -20.47 9.70
N TYR A 187 -4.60 -19.96 10.89
CA TYR A 187 -3.71 -18.82 11.06
C TYR A 187 -2.83 -18.98 12.31
N PHE A 188 -1.66 -18.33 12.31
CA PHE A 188 -0.71 -18.29 13.42
C PHE A 188 -0.08 -16.90 13.53
N GLY A 189 -0.36 -16.19 14.64
CA GLY A 189 0.02 -14.80 14.79
C GLY A 189 -0.60 -13.93 13.68
N SER A 190 0.25 -13.32 12.85
CA SER A 190 -0.15 -12.52 11.68
C SER A 190 -0.17 -13.30 10.35
N ASN A 191 0.19 -14.59 10.35
CA ASN A 191 0.30 -15.40 9.14
C ASN A 191 -0.95 -16.27 8.96
N VAL A 192 -1.46 -16.36 7.73
CA VAL A 192 -2.53 -17.28 7.34
C VAL A 192 -1.93 -18.38 6.46
N ALA A 193 -2.13 -19.64 6.83
CA ALA A 193 -1.59 -20.78 6.11
C ALA A 193 -2.55 -21.97 6.19
N PHE A 194 -3.09 -22.42 5.06
CA PHE A 194 -4.03 -23.53 4.97
C PHE A 194 -3.94 -24.21 3.59
N GLN A 195 -4.40 -25.46 3.52
CA GLN A 195 -4.51 -26.18 2.24
C GLN A 195 -5.89 -25.95 1.62
N ILE A 196 -5.93 -25.79 0.30
CA ILE A 196 -7.16 -25.69 -0.48
C ILE A 196 -7.42 -27.05 -1.13
N ASN A 197 -8.60 -27.61 -0.89
CA ASN A 197 -9.04 -28.78 -1.62
C ASN A 197 -9.56 -28.35 -3.00
N THR A 198 -8.86 -28.76 -4.05
CA THR A 198 -9.16 -28.42 -5.45
C THR A 198 -9.93 -29.52 -6.20
N GLY A 199 -10.25 -30.65 -5.56
CA GLY A 199 -10.79 -31.84 -6.23
C GLY A 199 -12.20 -31.69 -6.83
N THR A 200 -12.87 -30.55 -6.62
CA THR A 200 -14.18 -30.21 -7.21
C THR A 200 -14.15 -28.95 -8.06
N MET A 201 -12.97 -28.35 -8.24
CA MET A 201 -12.81 -27.13 -9.02
C MET A 201 -12.92 -27.42 -10.52
N ARG A 202 -13.42 -26.44 -11.27
CA ARG A 202 -13.39 -26.49 -12.74
C ARG A 202 -12.06 -25.94 -13.21
N GLU A 203 -11.57 -26.38 -14.37
CA GLU A 203 -10.38 -25.75 -14.94
C GLU A 203 -10.65 -24.30 -15.32
N GLY A 204 -9.62 -23.46 -15.22
CA GLY A 204 -9.67 -22.05 -15.59
C GLY A 204 -9.19 -21.11 -14.49
N ASN A 205 -9.55 -19.83 -14.67
CA ASN A 205 -9.16 -18.75 -13.79
C ASN A 205 -10.05 -18.71 -12.54
N HIS A 206 -9.42 -18.62 -11.38
CA HIS A 206 -10.07 -18.51 -10.08
C HIS A 206 -9.45 -17.39 -9.26
N THR A 207 -10.19 -16.89 -8.28
CA THR A 207 -9.65 -16.01 -7.24
C THR A 207 -9.94 -16.56 -5.87
N LEU A 208 -8.88 -16.79 -5.09
CA LEU A 208 -8.96 -17.06 -3.67
C LEU A 208 -9.10 -15.75 -2.92
N TYR A 209 -10.15 -15.60 -2.14
CA TYR A 209 -10.32 -14.49 -1.23
C TYR A 209 -10.08 -14.95 0.20
N ILE A 210 -9.38 -14.13 0.98
CA ILE A 210 -9.12 -14.36 2.40
C ILE A 210 -9.57 -13.12 3.17
N ARG A 211 -10.32 -13.32 4.25
CA ARG A 211 -10.64 -12.27 5.22
C ARG A 211 -10.44 -12.77 6.65
N THR A 212 -10.13 -11.84 7.54
CA THR A 212 -9.93 -12.05 8.96
C THR A 212 -10.94 -11.22 9.75
N GLN A 213 -11.35 -11.79 10.87
CA GLN A 213 -12.19 -11.16 11.87
C GLN A 213 -11.33 -10.78 13.07
N ASP A 214 -11.50 -9.56 13.57
CA ASP A 214 -10.86 -9.10 14.81
C ASP A 214 -11.58 -9.65 16.07
N GLN A 215 -11.04 -9.35 17.25
CA GLN A 215 -11.63 -9.78 18.53
C GLN A 215 -13.05 -9.23 18.78
N SER A 216 -13.33 -8.04 18.25
CA SER A 216 -14.61 -7.32 18.34
C SER A 216 -15.68 -7.86 17.38
N GLY A 217 -15.30 -8.75 16.46
CA GLY A 217 -16.22 -9.36 15.50
C GLY A 217 -16.29 -8.65 14.15
N ASN A 218 -15.45 -7.65 13.89
CA ASN A 218 -15.42 -6.94 12.61
C ASN A 218 -14.58 -7.71 11.58
N TRP A 219 -15.07 -7.79 10.35
CA TRP A 219 -14.34 -8.36 9.22
C TRP A 219 -13.53 -7.29 8.49
N ASN A 220 -12.34 -7.67 8.00
CA ASN A 220 -11.52 -6.80 7.15
C ASN A 220 -11.95 -6.88 5.67
N VAL A 221 -11.32 -6.03 4.83
CA VAL A 221 -11.46 -6.11 3.38
C VAL A 221 -10.82 -7.38 2.86
N ASP A 222 -11.49 -8.05 1.91
CA ASP A 222 -11.00 -9.29 1.32
C ASP A 222 -9.66 -9.08 0.60
N TYR A 223 -8.70 -9.96 0.87
CA TYR A 223 -7.46 -10.04 0.10
C TYR A 223 -7.60 -11.11 -1.00
N GLY A 224 -7.65 -10.65 -2.27
CA GLY A 224 -7.79 -11.50 -3.45
C GLY A 224 -6.45 -11.99 -4.03
N ILE A 225 -6.31 -13.30 -4.19
CA ILE A 225 -5.18 -13.98 -4.81
C ILE A 225 -5.70 -14.77 -6.02
N PRO A 226 -5.48 -14.28 -7.24
CA PRO A 226 -5.87 -14.99 -8.43
C PRO A 226 -4.93 -16.17 -8.70
N PHE A 227 -5.48 -17.25 -9.26
CA PHE A 227 -4.75 -18.44 -9.68
C PHE A 227 -5.44 -19.12 -10.87
N VAL A 228 -4.73 -20.00 -11.55
CA VAL A 228 -5.26 -20.83 -12.64
C VAL A 228 -5.26 -22.27 -12.15
N PHE A 229 -6.41 -22.94 -12.24
CA PHE A 229 -6.54 -24.36 -11.94
C PHE A 229 -6.64 -25.17 -13.24
N SER A 230 -5.91 -26.27 -13.32
CA SER A 230 -6.00 -27.26 -14.40
C SER A 230 -5.85 -28.66 -13.83
N TYR A 231 -6.57 -29.64 -14.37
CA TYR A 231 -6.30 -31.03 -14.08
C TYR A 231 -5.06 -31.45 -14.86
N ALA A 232 -4.16 -32.18 -14.21
CA ALA A 232 -3.10 -32.86 -14.94
C ALA A 232 -3.72 -34.00 -15.74
N THR A 233 -4.03 -33.76 -17.02
CA THR A 233 -4.48 -34.81 -17.93
C THR A 233 -3.26 -35.51 -18.55
N GLY A 234 -2.94 -36.70 -18.04
CA GLY A 234 -1.84 -37.53 -18.56
C GLY A 234 -0.95 -38.11 -17.45
N ASN A 235 -0.03 -39.00 -17.83
CA ASN A 235 1.01 -39.49 -16.93
C ASN A 235 1.82 -38.30 -16.41
N VAL A 236 1.59 -37.90 -15.17
CA VAL A 236 2.42 -36.90 -14.49
C VAL A 236 3.78 -37.54 -14.26
N HIS A 237 4.73 -37.28 -15.15
CA HIS A 237 6.13 -37.54 -14.88
C HIS A 237 6.55 -36.56 -13.79
N TRP A 238 6.89 -37.08 -12.61
CA TRP A 238 7.37 -36.34 -11.43
C TRP A 238 8.67 -35.54 -11.67
N ARG A 239 9.22 -35.59 -12.88
CA ARG A 239 10.23 -34.64 -13.37
C ARG A 239 9.49 -33.58 -14.18
N ASP A 240 9.25 -32.45 -13.53
CA ASP A 240 8.71 -31.26 -14.17
C ASP A 240 9.81 -30.70 -15.10
N ASN A 241 9.78 -31.10 -16.37
CA ASN A 241 10.85 -30.84 -17.35
C ASN A 241 10.97 -29.35 -17.75
N VAL A 242 10.13 -28.47 -17.21
CA VAL A 242 10.18 -27.03 -17.49
C VAL A 242 10.68 -26.27 -16.26
N SER A 243 11.72 -25.45 -16.42
CA SER A 243 12.21 -24.55 -15.35
C SER A 243 12.48 -23.15 -15.86
N LEU A 244 12.30 -22.15 -14.98
CA LEU A 244 12.56 -20.74 -15.28
C LEU A 244 13.82 -20.29 -14.56
N SER A 245 14.77 -19.68 -15.28
CA SER A 245 15.99 -19.17 -14.68
C SER A 245 16.56 -17.96 -15.42
N PRO A 246 16.99 -16.89 -14.73
CA PRO A 246 16.83 -16.68 -13.29
C PRO A 246 15.36 -16.38 -12.94
N ASN A 247 14.94 -16.76 -11.74
CA ASN A 247 13.66 -16.38 -11.16
C ASN A 247 13.86 -16.14 -9.65
N PRO A 248 13.81 -14.89 -9.15
CA PRO A 248 13.36 -13.67 -9.85
C PRO A 248 14.26 -13.21 -11.01
N THR A 249 13.67 -12.52 -12.00
CA THR A 249 14.38 -11.88 -13.11
C THR A 249 14.22 -10.36 -13.11
N MET A 250 15.12 -9.64 -13.80
CA MET A 250 15.00 -8.19 -14.05
C MET A 250 14.59 -7.86 -15.49
N PHE A 251 15.19 -8.53 -16.49
CA PHE A 251 15.01 -8.19 -17.90
C PHE A 251 14.78 -9.38 -18.82
N ASN A 252 15.31 -10.56 -18.47
CA ASN A 252 15.17 -11.76 -19.28
C ASN A 252 15.24 -13.02 -18.41
N PHE A 253 14.59 -14.08 -18.85
CA PHE A 253 14.71 -15.40 -18.23
C PHE A 253 14.72 -16.47 -19.30
N ASP A 254 15.37 -17.58 -19.01
CA ASP A 254 15.35 -18.78 -19.82
C ASP A 254 14.20 -19.68 -19.37
N VAL A 255 13.39 -20.12 -20.32
CA VAL A 255 12.55 -21.31 -20.21
C VAL A 255 13.41 -22.50 -20.64
N ASN A 256 13.81 -23.32 -19.67
CA ASN A 256 14.50 -24.58 -19.95
C ASN A 256 13.45 -25.69 -20.05
N ILE A 257 13.45 -26.46 -21.13
CA ILE A 257 12.57 -27.58 -21.43
C ILE A 257 13.44 -28.82 -21.64
N ASP A 258 13.53 -29.68 -20.63
CA ASP A 258 14.28 -30.93 -20.65
C ASP A 258 13.66 -31.94 -21.62
N ASP A 259 14.52 -32.71 -22.30
CA ASP A 259 14.18 -33.87 -23.14
C ASP A 259 13.18 -33.62 -24.31
N LYS A 260 12.95 -32.36 -24.70
CA LYS A 260 12.09 -31.96 -25.83
C LYS A 260 12.79 -31.08 -26.87
N THR A 261 14.06 -31.35 -27.14
CA THR A 261 14.87 -30.61 -28.12
C THR A 261 14.24 -30.67 -29.52
N GLY A 262 14.09 -29.52 -30.19
CA GLY A 262 13.50 -29.41 -31.53
C GLY A 262 11.97 -29.38 -31.59
N SER A 263 11.27 -29.48 -30.46
CA SER A 263 9.80 -29.31 -30.40
C SER A 263 9.40 -27.84 -30.41
N ARG A 264 8.27 -27.52 -31.04
CA ARG A 264 7.68 -26.17 -30.95
C ARG A 264 7.09 -25.98 -29.55
N ALA A 265 7.47 -24.89 -28.89
CA ALA A 265 6.90 -24.44 -27.63
C ALA A 265 6.13 -23.13 -27.84
N ASN A 266 4.91 -23.07 -27.33
CA ASN A 266 4.14 -21.83 -27.18
C ASN A 266 4.28 -21.37 -25.74
N ILE A 267 4.75 -20.14 -25.53
CA ILE A 267 5.00 -19.57 -24.21
C ILE A 267 4.13 -18.33 -24.05
N SER A 268 3.25 -18.36 -23.06
CA SER A 268 2.41 -17.21 -22.71
C SER A 268 2.79 -16.69 -21.33
N ILE A 269 3.05 -15.39 -21.21
CA ILE A 269 3.22 -14.70 -19.93
C ILE A 269 1.89 -14.07 -19.56
N VAL A 270 1.37 -14.43 -18.40
CA VAL A 270 0.06 -14.02 -17.90
C VAL A 270 0.26 -13.18 -16.65
N ALA A 271 -0.24 -11.95 -16.65
CA ALA A 271 -0.24 -11.10 -15.48
C ALA A 271 -1.15 -11.68 -14.38
N ARG A 272 -0.96 -11.23 -13.13
CA ARG A 272 -1.84 -11.58 -12.00
C ARG A 272 -3.33 -11.36 -12.30
N SER A 273 -3.70 -10.42 -13.19
CA SER A 273 -5.09 -10.21 -13.61
C SER A 273 -5.67 -11.31 -14.51
N GLY A 274 -4.88 -12.32 -14.91
CA GLY A 274 -5.26 -13.34 -15.89
C GLY A 274 -5.11 -12.86 -17.34
N LYS A 275 -4.70 -11.61 -17.57
CA LYS A 275 -4.43 -11.08 -18.91
C LYS A 275 -3.12 -11.63 -19.44
N VAL A 276 -3.14 -12.21 -20.63
CA VAL A 276 -1.91 -12.52 -21.39
C VAL A 276 -1.23 -11.19 -21.77
N VAL A 277 -0.02 -10.99 -21.28
CA VAL A 277 0.76 -9.76 -21.48
C VAL A 277 1.91 -9.94 -22.48
N ALA A 278 2.31 -11.18 -22.75
CA ALA A 278 3.23 -11.51 -23.83
C ALA A 278 2.97 -12.95 -24.30
N GLU A 279 3.17 -13.19 -25.59
CA GLU A 279 3.16 -14.53 -26.19
C GLU A 279 4.39 -14.66 -27.09
N GLU A 280 5.03 -15.83 -27.02
CA GLU A 280 6.22 -16.13 -27.78
C GLU A 280 6.17 -17.58 -28.25
N VAL A 281 6.21 -17.77 -29.57
CA VAL A 281 6.24 -19.09 -30.20
C VAL A 281 7.65 -19.34 -30.71
N GLN A 282 8.40 -20.22 -30.05
CA GLN A 282 9.76 -20.56 -30.44
C GLN A 282 9.95 -22.07 -30.54
N GLN A 283 10.82 -22.50 -31.46
CA GLN A 283 11.33 -23.87 -31.44
C GLN A 283 12.32 -23.98 -30.30
N SER A 284 12.21 -25.03 -29.47
CA SER A 284 13.22 -25.32 -28.47
C SER A 284 14.56 -25.59 -29.17
N THR A 285 15.61 -24.89 -28.74
CA THR A 285 16.96 -25.04 -29.29
C THR A 285 17.53 -26.43 -28.94
N GLN A 286 18.67 -26.81 -29.53
CA GLN A 286 19.38 -28.06 -29.20
C GLN A 286 19.74 -28.19 -27.71
N THR A 287 19.80 -27.08 -26.98
CA THR A 287 20.09 -27.05 -25.53
C THR A 287 18.82 -27.05 -24.67
N GLY A 288 17.62 -27.10 -25.27
CA GLY A 288 16.35 -27.04 -24.56
C GLY A 288 16.01 -25.68 -23.97
N LYS A 289 16.73 -24.61 -24.34
CA LYS A 289 16.57 -23.27 -23.75
C LYS A 289 15.92 -22.29 -24.71
N ILE A 290 14.99 -21.50 -24.19
CA ILE A 290 14.32 -20.40 -24.88
C ILE A 290 14.46 -19.15 -24.02
N ASN A 291 15.15 -18.12 -24.51
CA ASN A 291 15.33 -16.87 -23.78
C ASN A 291 14.16 -15.92 -24.07
N ILE A 292 13.53 -15.42 -23.01
CA ILE A 292 12.36 -14.54 -23.09
C ILE A 292 12.73 -13.18 -22.51
N ASN A 293 12.44 -12.11 -23.25
CA ASN A 293 12.66 -10.73 -22.80
C ASN A 293 11.39 -10.17 -22.13
N VAL A 294 11.55 -9.64 -20.92
CA VAL A 294 10.47 -9.06 -20.11
C VAL A 294 10.75 -7.63 -19.67
N LYS A 295 11.72 -6.95 -20.30
CA LYS A 295 12.14 -5.59 -19.93
C LYS A 295 10.99 -4.57 -19.95
N ASP A 296 9.96 -4.82 -20.76
CA ASP A 296 8.82 -3.92 -20.95
C ASP A 296 7.65 -4.27 -20.01
N LEU A 297 7.72 -5.36 -19.25
CA LEU A 297 6.72 -5.76 -18.26
C LEU A 297 7.03 -5.18 -16.88
N ALA A 298 6.03 -4.62 -16.20
CA ALA A 298 6.19 -4.01 -14.88
C ALA A 298 6.69 -5.02 -13.83
N PRO A 299 7.38 -4.58 -12.76
CA PRO A 299 7.70 -5.45 -11.62
C PRO A 299 6.44 -6.12 -11.06
N GLY A 300 6.54 -7.39 -10.68
CA GLY A 300 5.42 -8.12 -10.12
C GLY A 300 5.46 -9.62 -10.38
N ASP A 301 4.36 -10.28 -9.99
CA ASP A 301 4.14 -11.71 -10.15
C ASP A 301 3.40 -12.03 -11.46
N TYR A 302 3.91 -13.02 -12.17
CA TYR A 302 3.38 -13.50 -13.44
C TYR A 302 3.32 -15.02 -13.46
N GLN A 303 2.47 -15.58 -14.31
CA GLN A 303 2.52 -16.98 -14.69
C GLN A 303 3.13 -17.12 -16.08
N VAL A 304 3.93 -18.16 -16.27
CA VAL A 304 4.46 -18.58 -17.57
C VAL A 304 3.81 -19.91 -17.90
N ILE A 305 3.00 -19.93 -18.94
CA ILE A 305 2.37 -21.13 -19.49
C ILE A 305 3.24 -21.58 -20.66
N VAL A 306 3.66 -22.84 -20.65
CA VAL A 306 4.49 -23.45 -21.69
C VAL A 306 3.75 -24.65 -22.24
N GLU A 307 3.32 -24.57 -23.50
CA GLU A 307 2.71 -25.66 -24.25
C GLU A 307 3.74 -26.23 -25.22
N CYS A 308 4.19 -27.47 -25.01
CA CYS A 308 5.24 -28.08 -25.82
C CYS A 308 4.99 -29.58 -26.01
N ALA A 309 4.99 -30.02 -27.28
CA ALA A 309 4.76 -31.42 -27.67
C ALA A 309 3.49 -32.03 -27.04
N GLY A 310 2.40 -31.25 -26.95
CA GLY A 310 1.11 -31.70 -26.42
C GLY A 310 0.99 -31.70 -24.89
N GLU A 311 2.01 -31.23 -24.17
CA GLU A 311 1.97 -31.05 -22.71
C GLU A 311 1.95 -29.56 -22.35
N THR A 312 1.24 -29.23 -21.27
CA THR A 312 1.18 -27.89 -20.70
C THR A 312 1.86 -27.87 -19.34
N SER A 313 2.78 -26.92 -19.14
CA SER A 313 3.43 -26.64 -17.87
C SER A 313 3.17 -25.20 -17.45
N VAL A 314 2.88 -24.98 -16.16
CA VAL A 314 2.70 -23.64 -15.60
C VAL A 314 3.77 -23.36 -14.57
N ARG A 315 4.40 -22.19 -14.64
CA ARG A 315 5.44 -21.74 -13.70
C ARG A 315 5.16 -20.33 -13.21
N HIS A 316 5.50 -20.07 -11.96
CA HIS A 316 5.48 -18.73 -11.39
C HIS A 316 6.76 -17.98 -11.78
N LEU A 317 6.64 -16.73 -12.19
CA LEU A 317 7.74 -15.83 -12.53
C LEU A 317 7.61 -14.55 -11.69
N VAL A 318 8.72 -14.11 -11.11
CA VAL A 318 8.81 -12.85 -10.37
C VAL A 318 9.73 -11.89 -11.13
N ILE A 319 9.20 -10.72 -11.51
CA ILE A 319 9.99 -9.63 -12.11
C ILE A 319 10.31 -8.58 -11.04
N LYS A 320 11.59 -8.25 -10.86
CA LYS A 320 12.08 -7.21 -9.93
C LYS A 320 12.80 -6.11 -10.72
N ARG A 321 12.64 -4.84 -10.33
CA ARG A 321 13.39 -3.69 -10.86
C ARG A 321 13.93 -2.86 -9.72
#